data_AF-A0A2D6JDT5-F1
#
_entry.id   AF-A0A2D6JDT5-F1
#
_cell.length_a   1.000
_cell.length_b   1.000
_cell.length_c   1.000
_cell.angle_alpha   90.00
_cell.angle_beta   90.00
_cell.angle_gamma   90.00
#
_symmetry.space_group_name_H-M   'P 1'
#
loop_
_entity.id
_entity.type
_entity.pdbx_description
1 polymer ?
#
loop_
_entity_poly.entity_id
_entity_poly.type
_entity_poly.pdbx_seq_one_letter_code
_entity_poly.pdbx_strand_id
1 'polypeptide(L)'
;MKKTLTIISLLLTCLALVSCSQDSESRDFSDSYQYKVNGCDTGKMVFQGSSAEEVKQMLCDALRDDELNNYCAYEMRLSRYKVSCM
;
A
#
# COMPACT_ATOMS: atom_id res chain seq x y z
N MET A 1 -15.09 24.65 68.02
CA MET A 1 -16.08 24.85 66.95
C MET A 1 -15.44 25.66 65.82
N LYS A 2 -15.66 25.22 64.56
CA LYS A 2 -15.39 25.91 63.27
C LYS A 2 -13.91 26.03 62.88
N LYS A 3 -13.44 25.71 61.67
CA LYS A 3 -13.98 25.13 60.43
C LYS A 3 -12.76 24.62 59.65
N THR A 4 -12.84 23.42 59.07
CA THR A 4 -11.94 22.94 58.01
C THR A 4 -12.02 23.90 56.82
N LEU A 5 -10.88 24.31 56.27
CA LEU A 5 -10.86 24.92 54.94
C LEU A 5 -9.74 24.28 54.10
N THR A 6 -10.19 23.30 53.33
CA THR A 6 -9.52 22.67 52.19
C THR A 6 -9.10 23.73 51.18
N ILE A 7 -7.80 23.86 50.89
CA ILE A 7 -7.35 24.61 49.71
C ILE A 7 -7.04 23.60 48.63
N ILE A 8 -7.94 23.60 47.65
CA ILE A 8 -8.01 22.75 46.48
C ILE A 8 -6.77 23.03 45.61
N SER A 9 -5.97 21.98 45.39
CA SER A 9 -4.92 21.94 44.39
C SER A 9 -5.56 22.06 43.01
N LEU A 10 -5.56 23.26 42.43
CA LEU A 10 -6.01 23.50 41.06
C LEU A 10 -4.79 23.36 40.14
N LEU A 11 -4.34 22.13 39.93
CA LEU A 11 -3.44 21.79 38.83
C LEU A 11 -4.24 21.96 37.55
N LEU A 12 -4.12 23.12 36.92
CA LEU A 12 -4.69 23.42 35.61
C LEU A 12 -3.89 22.63 34.57
N THR A 13 -4.26 21.35 34.41
CA THR A 13 -3.76 20.51 33.34
C THR A 13 -4.26 21.07 32.01
N CYS A 14 -3.38 21.76 31.30
CA CYS A 14 -3.52 22.03 29.88
C CYS A 14 -3.55 20.68 29.15
N LEU A 15 -4.73 20.05 29.05
CA LEU A 15 -5.03 19.10 27.99
C LEU A 15 -5.03 19.92 26.70
N ALA A 16 -3.84 20.17 26.16
CA ALA A 16 -3.68 20.43 24.75
C ALA A 16 -4.17 19.17 24.05
N LEU A 17 -5.43 19.19 23.62
CA LEU A 17 -5.93 18.30 22.59
C LEU A 17 -5.15 18.66 21.33
N VAL A 18 -3.95 18.10 21.21
CA VAL A 18 -3.27 17.94 19.93
C VAL A 18 -4.17 17.02 19.13
N SER A 19 -5.16 17.61 18.46
CA SER A 19 -5.92 16.94 17.43
C SER A 19 -4.93 16.68 16.31
N CYS A 20 -4.26 15.52 16.36
CA CYS A 20 -3.62 14.99 15.17
C CYS A 20 -4.74 14.81 14.16
N SER A 21 -4.83 15.70 13.17
CA SER A 21 -5.44 15.36 11.89
C SER A 21 -4.60 14.21 11.35
N GLN A 22 -5.02 12.98 11.65
CA GLN A 22 -4.54 11.82 10.90
C GLN A 22 -5.16 12.00 9.52
N ASP A 23 -4.44 12.70 8.65
CA ASP A 23 -4.65 12.61 7.22
C ASP A 23 -4.63 11.10 6.93
N SER A 24 -5.82 10.58 6.70
CA SER A 24 -6.02 9.19 6.32
C SER A 24 -5.52 9.14 4.88
N GLU A 25 -4.22 9.04 4.67
CA GLU A 25 -3.68 8.68 3.37
C GLU A 25 -4.33 7.34 3.03
N SER A 26 -5.28 7.35 2.08
CA SER A 26 -5.72 6.11 1.47
C SER A 26 -4.46 5.52 0.87
N ARG A 27 -3.99 4.41 1.44
CA ARG A 27 -2.92 3.65 0.81
C ARG A 27 -3.56 3.04 -0.42
N ASP A 28 -3.45 3.74 -1.55
CA ASP A 28 -3.87 3.21 -2.83
C ASP A 28 -2.92 2.06 -3.18
N PHE A 29 -3.34 0.84 -2.87
CA PHE A 29 -2.58 -0.34 -3.22
C PHE A 29 -2.73 -0.56 -4.72
N SER A 30 -1.65 -0.29 -5.46
CA SER A 30 -1.61 -0.49 -6.91
C SER A 30 -0.22 -0.88 -7.41
N ASP A 31 -0.17 -1.60 -8.52
CA ASP A 31 1.05 -1.89 -9.28
C ASP A 31 0.68 -1.99 -10.78
N SER A 32 1.67 -1.91 -11.66
CA SER A 32 1.49 -2.00 -13.10
C SER A 32 2.78 -2.42 -13.80
N TYR A 33 2.65 -3.04 -14.96
CA TYR A 33 3.80 -3.22 -15.84
C TYR A 33 3.38 -3.21 -17.31
N GLN A 34 4.35 -2.91 -18.17
CA GLN A 34 4.27 -3.15 -19.60
C GLN A 34 5.69 -3.40 -20.10
N TYR A 35 5.89 -4.49 -20.83
CA TYR A 35 7.18 -4.81 -21.45
C TYR A 35 7.05 -4.82 -22.96
N LYS A 36 8.00 -4.17 -23.63
CA LYS A 36 8.14 -4.20 -25.08
C LYS A 36 9.55 -4.62 -25.46
N VAL A 37 9.69 -5.80 -26.07
CA VAL A 37 10.98 -6.38 -26.45
C VAL A 37 10.91 -6.81 -27.91
N ASN A 38 11.78 -6.25 -28.76
CA ASN A 38 11.88 -6.60 -30.18
C ASN A 38 10.53 -6.57 -30.94
N GLY A 39 9.65 -5.63 -30.58
CA GLY A 39 8.32 -5.52 -31.19
C GLY A 39 7.23 -6.39 -30.55
N CYS A 40 7.57 -7.30 -29.64
CA CYS A 40 6.61 -8.06 -28.82
C CYS A 40 6.19 -7.20 -27.61
N ASP A 41 4.89 -7.02 -27.40
CA ASP A 41 4.31 -6.18 -26.34
C ASP A 41 3.39 -7.02 -25.44
N THR A 42 3.61 -6.97 -24.14
CA THR A 42 2.75 -7.67 -23.17
C THR A 42 1.36 -7.05 -23.04
N GLY A 43 1.18 -5.82 -23.53
CA GLY A 43 0.05 -4.97 -23.13
C GLY A 43 0.29 -4.33 -21.77
N LYS A 44 -0.49 -3.28 -21.48
CA LYS A 44 -0.42 -2.56 -20.20
C LYS A 44 -1.26 -3.28 -19.15
N MET A 45 -0.59 -3.76 -18.10
CA MET A 45 -1.22 -4.35 -16.92
C MET A 45 -1.34 -3.32 -15.82
N VAL A 46 -2.49 -3.25 -15.16
CA VAL A 46 -2.75 -2.36 -14.02
C VAL A 46 -3.53 -3.16 -12.98
N PHE A 47 -3.05 -3.12 -11.74
CA PHE A 47 -3.63 -3.83 -10.61
C PHE A 47 -3.98 -2.82 -9.52
N GLN A 48 -5.17 -2.94 -8.95
CA GLN A 48 -5.64 -2.14 -7.84
C GLN A 48 -6.36 -3.07 -6.86
N GLY A 49 -6.08 -2.91 -5.56
CA GLY A 49 -6.65 -3.80 -4.54
C GLY A 49 -6.91 -3.09 -3.23
N SER A 50 -7.54 -3.81 -2.31
CA SER A 50 -7.82 -3.39 -0.94
C SER A 50 -6.63 -3.57 0.00
N SER A 51 -5.58 -4.30 -0.44
CA SER A 51 -4.35 -4.52 0.32
C SER A 51 -3.13 -4.71 -0.58
N ALA A 52 -1.94 -4.51 0.00
CA ALA A 52 -0.68 -4.76 -0.70
C ALA A 52 -0.52 -6.24 -1.10
N GLU A 53 -1.02 -7.16 -0.27
CA GLU A 53 -0.94 -8.60 -0.54
C GLU A 53 -1.84 -9.01 -1.72
N GLU A 54 -3.04 -8.43 -1.81
CA GLU A 54 -3.95 -8.65 -2.93
C GLU A 54 -3.33 -8.18 -4.25
N VAL A 55 -2.73 -6.98 -4.27
CA VAL A 55 -2.04 -6.44 -5.44
C VAL A 55 -0.82 -7.28 -5.82
N LYS A 56 -0.04 -7.72 -4.82
CA LYS A 56 1.09 -8.61 -5.04
C LYS A 56 0.64 -9.92 -5.67
N GLN A 57 -0.45 -10.53 -5.18
CA GLN A 57 -0.99 -11.76 -5.74
C GLN A 57 -1.40 -11.58 -7.20
N MET A 58 -2.17 -10.52 -7.52
CA MET A 58 -2.57 -10.20 -8.89
C MET A 58 -1.37 -10.00 -9.83
N LEU A 59 -0.35 -9.26 -9.37
CA LEU A 59 0.90 -9.07 -10.11
C LEU A 59 1.58 -10.42 -10.39
N CYS A 60 1.73 -11.26 -9.37
CA CYS A 60 2.45 -12.53 -9.46
C CYS A 60 1.75 -13.53 -10.38
N ASP A 61 0.43 -13.59 -10.33
CA ASP A 61 -0.37 -14.41 -11.25
C ASP A 61 -0.23 -13.90 -12.68
N ALA A 62 -0.36 -12.59 -12.89
CA ALA A 62 -0.24 -12.01 -14.21
C ALA A 62 1.15 -12.22 -14.84
N LEU A 63 2.24 -12.09 -14.07
CA LEU A 63 3.60 -12.29 -14.60
C LEU A 63 3.84 -13.71 -15.15
N ARG A 64 3.11 -14.71 -14.65
CA ARG A 64 3.25 -16.12 -15.05
C ARG A 64 2.30 -16.56 -16.16
N ASP A 65 1.29 -15.76 -16.46
CA ASP A 65 0.29 -16.07 -17.47
C ASP A 65 0.79 -15.66 -18.87
N ASP A 66 1.23 -16.64 -19.66
CA ASP A 66 1.75 -16.36 -21.00
C ASP A 66 0.67 -15.83 -21.94
N GLU A 67 -0.59 -16.26 -21.82
CA GLU A 67 -1.69 -15.81 -22.67
C GLU A 67 -2.02 -14.35 -22.38
N LEU A 68 -2.17 -14.00 -21.10
CA LEU A 68 -2.39 -12.61 -20.67
C LEU A 68 -1.29 -11.67 -21.15
N ASN A 69 -0.05 -12.15 -21.26
CA ASN A 69 1.10 -11.37 -21.71
C ASN A 69 1.37 -11.47 -23.22
N ASN A 70 0.41 -11.92 -24.03
CA ASN A 70 0.56 -12.12 -25.48
C ASN A 70 1.77 -12.98 -25.86
N TYR A 71 2.16 -13.92 -24.99
CA TYR A 71 3.36 -14.75 -25.10
C TYR A 71 4.67 -13.95 -25.22
N CYS A 72 4.68 -12.70 -24.73
CA CYS A 72 5.80 -11.78 -24.86
C CYS A 72 6.65 -11.68 -23.59
N ALA A 73 7.89 -11.20 -23.78
CA ALA A 73 8.79 -10.71 -22.72
C ALA A 73 9.01 -11.66 -21.53
N TYR A 74 9.09 -12.97 -21.76
CA TYR A 74 9.24 -14.00 -20.71
C TYR A 74 10.36 -13.69 -19.70
N GLU A 75 11.57 -13.38 -20.18
CA GLU A 75 12.71 -13.11 -19.28
C GLU A 75 12.49 -11.89 -18.38
N MET A 76 11.86 -10.84 -18.91
CA MET A 76 11.52 -9.64 -18.13
C MET A 76 10.49 -9.97 -17.05
N ARG A 77 9.46 -10.75 -17.43
CA ARG A 77 8.41 -11.20 -16.49
C ARG A 77 8.99 -12.10 -15.41
N LEU A 78 9.84 -13.06 -15.78
CA LEU A 78 10.51 -13.96 -14.84
C LEU A 78 11.43 -13.20 -13.88
N SER A 79 12.17 -12.20 -14.38
CA SER A 79 13.00 -11.34 -13.54
C SER A 79 12.17 -10.57 -12.52
N ARG A 80 11.06 -9.95 -12.95
CA ARG A 80 10.12 -9.27 -12.05
C ARG A 80 9.50 -10.23 -11.05
N TYR A 81 9.09 -11.42 -11.47
CA TYR A 81 8.51 -12.45 -10.60
C TYR A 81 9.47 -12.84 -9.48
N LYS A 82 10.75 -13.07 -9.79
CA LYS A 82 11.78 -13.42 -8.78
C LYS A 82 11.98 -12.34 -7.72
N VAL A 83 11.75 -11.07 -8.04
CA VAL A 83 11.94 -9.95 -7.10
C VAL A 83 10.66 -9.64 -6.33
N SER A 84 9.50 -9.81 -6.97
CA SER A 84 8.21 -9.42 -6.40
C SER A 84 7.45 -10.55 -5.72
N CYS A 85 7.74 -11.81 -6.06
CA CYS A 85 6.87 -12.96 -5.75
C CYS A 85 7.57 -14.12 -5.03
N MET A 86 8.90 -14.14 -5.00
CA MET A 86 9.73 -15.14 -4.30
C MET A 86 10.42 -14.50 -3.10
#